data_AF-A0AAD2AWI9-F1
#
_entry.id   AF-A0AAD2AWI9-F1
#
_cell.length_a   1.000
_cell.length_b   1.000
_cell.length_c   1.000
_cell.angle_alpha   90.00
_cell.angle_beta   90.00
_cell.angle_gamma   90.00
#
_symmetry.space_group_name_H-M   'P 1'
#
loop_
_entity.id
_entity.type
_entity.pdbx_description
1 polymer ?
#
loop_
_entity_poly.entity_id
_entity_poly.type
_entity_poly.pdbx_seq_one_letter_code
_entity_poly.pdbx_strand_id
1 'polypeptide(L)'
;MTDQTDSHFVTAELERTDCFLCRPAARLLADIDNDFFTMAGLGPLSPCYAIIATIRHLDQLGDVSAIDNFSHYVERIRHTLTERFGSCRLTEHGHSPLCTLANSQTVHCFHPHVLLFPGAPAIQTSANQHFLSGGVVFDSLAEALKYGRDLDQYLLVSDTPTSFSVYSAAGGLPRQFARALIAEQIGDIERASWRDFPGIATAEENAEFLRALIRGDS
;
A
#
# COMPACT_ATOMS: atom_id res chain seq x y z
N MET A 1 -9.71 -21.77 -23.18
CA MET A 1 -8.93 -20.82 -23.99
C MET A 1 -8.42 -19.62 -23.16
N THR A 2 -8.33 -19.75 -21.83
CA THR A 2 -7.97 -18.67 -20.88
C THR A 2 -6.49 -18.66 -20.45
N ASP A 3 -5.69 -19.65 -20.85
CA ASP A 3 -4.39 -19.93 -20.21
C ASP A 3 -3.21 -19.08 -20.74
N GLN A 4 -3.25 -18.65 -22.00
CA GLN A 4 -2.11 -17.91 -22.60
C GLN A 4 -2.09 -16.41 -22.23
N THR A 5 -3.25 -15.77 -22.13
CA THR A 5 -3.37 -14.34 -21.80
C THR A 5 -2.98 -14.05 -20.34
N ASP A 6 -3.27 -14.98 -19.43
CA ASP A 6 -2.91 -14.83 -18.03
C ASP A 6 -1.41 -15.07 -17.81
N SER A 7 -0.84 -16.11 -18.44
CA SER A 7 0.60 -16.34 -18.43
C SER A 7 1.41 -15.15 -18.97
N HIS A 8 0.96 -14.52 -20.06
CA HIS A 8 1.64 -13.35 -20.61
C HIS A 8 1.63 -12.13 -19.68
N PHE A 9 0.54 -11.90 -18.96
CA PHE A 9 0.48 -10.81 -17.98
C PHE A 9 1.31 -11.07 -16.74
N VAL A 10 1.28 -12.29 -16.22
CA VAL A 10 2.10 -12.69 -15.07
C VAL A 10 3.56 -12.37 -15.38
N THR A 11 4.02 -12.83 -16.54
CA THR A 11 5.38 -12.57 -17.01
C THR A 11 5.63 -11.07 -17.18
N ALA A 12 4.73 -10.34 -17.84
CA ALA A 12 4.91 -8.89 -18.06
C ALA A 12 4.99 -8.09 -16.75
N GLU A 13 4.15 -8.38 -15.75
CA GLU A 13 4.19 -7.67 -14.46
C GLU A 13 5.40 -8.07 -13.60
N LEU A 14 5.85 -9.32 -13.68
CA LEU A 14 7.05 -9.77 -12.95
C LEU A 14 8.35 -9.25 -13.59
N GLU A 15 8.37 -9.06 -14.91
CA GLU A 15 9.54 -8.62 -15.68
C GLU A 15 9.63 -7.11 -15.88
N ARG A 16 8.59 -6.33 -15.53
CA ARG A 16 8.59 -4.89 -15.77
C ARG A 16 9.68 -4.19 -14.95
N THR A 17 10.27 -3.16 -15.54
CA THR A 17 11.36 -2.37 -14.94
C THR A 17 10.96 -0.93 -14.61
N ASP A 18 9.74 -0.54 -15.00
CA ASP A 18 9.16 0.77 -14.72
C ASP A 18 8.30 0.76 -13.46
N CYS A 19 7.85 1.94 -13.04
CA CYS A 19 6.89 2.09 -11.94
C CYS A 19 5.55 1.42 -12.29
N PHE A 20 5.14 0.42 -11.51
CA PHE A 20 3.86 -0.25 -11.73
C PHE A 20 2.65 0.66 -11.45
N LEU A 21 2.82 1.69 -10.63
CA LEU A 21 1.78 2.67 -10.32
C LEU A 21 1.62 3.74 -11.41
N CYS A 22 2.62 3.98 -12.26
CA CYS A 22 2.49 4.85 -13.44
C CYS A 22 1.64 4.23 -14.55
N ARG A 23 1.64 2.90 -14.64
CA ARG A 23 0.87 2.14 -15.62
C ARG A 23 0.22 0.95 -14.91
N PRO A 24 -0.79 1.23 -14.06
CA PRO A 24 -1.46 0.18 -13.31
C PRO A 24 -2.22 -0.73 -14.27
N ALA A 25 -2.21 -2.02 -13.99
CA ALA A 25 -2.97 -2.99 -14.77
C ALA A 25 -4.47 -2.70 -14.65
N ALA A 26 -5.15 -2.43 -15.77
CA ALA A 26 -6.57 -2.06 -15.77
C ALA A 26 -7.47 -3.08 -15.06
N ARG A 27 -7.14 -4.38 -15.16
CA ARG A 27 -7.86 -5.45 -14.46
C ARG A 27 -7.74 -5.43 -12.93
N LEU A 28 -6.74 -4.73 -12.38
CA LEU A 28 -6.56 -4.57 -10.94
C LEU A 28 -7.15 -3.25 -10.42
N LEU A 29 -7.46 -2.28 -11.30
CA LEU A 29 -8.06 -1.00 -10.90
C LEU A 29 -9.47 -1.21 -10.35
N ALA A 30 -9.77 -0.57 -9.22
CA ALA A 30 -11.05 -0.63 -8.55
C ALA A 30 -11.81 0.71 -8.56
N ASP A 31 -11.10 1.82 -8.38
CA ASP A 31 -11.67 3.17 -8.37
C ASP A 31 -10.66 4.18 -8.94
N ILE A 32 -11.16 5.23 -9.59
CA ILE A 32 -10.35 6.30 -10.18
C ILE A 32 -11.07 7.62 -9.92
N ASP A 33 -10.39 8.55 -9.25
CA ASP A 33 -10.80 9.94 -9.07
C ASP A 33 -9.94 10.84 -9.98
N ASN A 34 -9.98 12.15 -9.79
CA ASN A 34 -9.24 13.12 -10.59
C ASN A 34 -7.72 13.02 -10.41
N ASP A 35 -7.26 12.77 -9.18
CA ASP A 35 -5.83 12.78 -8.81
C ASP A 35 -5.33 11.43 -8.27
N PHE A 36 -6.23 10.51 -7.93
CA PHE A 36 -5.93 9.29 -7.20
C PHE A 36 -6.63 8.08 -7.81
N PHE A 37 -6.11 6.90 -7.53
CA PHE A 37 -6.77 5.64 -7.86
C PHE A 37 -6.60 4.63 -6.75
N THR A 38 -7.53 3.67 -6.71
CA THR A 38 -7.46 2.47 -5.87
C THR A 38 -7.33 1.25 -6.77
N MET A 39 -6.45 0.32 -6.42
CA MET A 39 -6.31 -0.97 -7.09
C MET A 39 -6.12 -2.11 -6.08
N ALA A 40 -6.43 -3.33 -6.49
CA ALA A 40 -6.00 -4.51 -5.75
C ALA A 40 -4.48 -4.69 -5.89
N GLY A 41 -3.81 -4.98 -4.77
CA GLY A 41 -2.38 -5.26 -4.78
C GLY A 41 -2.08 -6.72 -5.07
N LEU A 42 -0.96 -6.97 -5.78
CA LEU A 42 -0.43 -8.32 -5.94
C LEU A 42 0.08 -8.88 -4.60
N GLY A 43 0.06 -10.20 -4.49
CA GLY A 43 0.39 -10.95 -3.27
C GLY A 43 -0.52 -10.55 -2.11
N PRO A 44 -1.84 -10.75 -2.22
CA PRO A 44 -2.76 -10.36 -1.16
C PRO A 44 -2.42 -11.09 0.14
N LEU A 45 -2.17 -10.33 1.20
CA LEU A 45 -1.97 -10.84 2.57
C LEU A 45 -3.28 -10.81 3.39
N SER A 46 -4.31 -10.17 2.84
CA SER A 46 -5.64 -10.09 3.42
C SER A 46 -6.69 -9.96 2.29
N PRO A 47 -7.97 -10.25 2.58
CA PRO A 47 -9.05 -9.99 1.63
C PRO A 47 -9.05 -8.52 1.21
N CYS A 48 -9.31 -8.24 -0.07
CA CYS A 48 -9.35 -6.88 -0.61
C CYS A 48 -8.10 -6.03 -0.29
N TYR A 49 -6.92 -6.66 -0.18
CA TYR A 49 -5.65 -5.93 -0.07
C TYR A 49 -5.55 -4.91 -1.20
N ALA A 50 -5.47 -3.64 -0.82
CA ALA A 50 -5.59 -2.51 -1.75
C ALA A 50 -4.36 -1.61 -1.68
N ILE A 51 -4.04 -1.02 -2.82
CA ILE A 51 -3.06 0.04 -2.98
C ILE A 51 -3.81 1.27 -3.45
N ILE A 52 -3.62 2.37 -2.74
CA ILE A 52 -4.13 3.68 -3.15
C ILE A 52 -2.93 4.54 -3.51
N ALA A 53 -2.95 5.15 -4.69
CA ALA A 53 -1.83 5.92 -5.18
C ALA A 53 -2.29 7.16 -5.95
N THR A 54 -1.36 8.08 -6.14
CA THR A 54 -1.53 9.24 -7.03
C THR A 54 -1.55 8.80 -8.49
N ILE A 55 -2.31 9.46 -9.36
CA ILE A 55 -2.29 9.18 -10.81
C ILE A 55 -0.97 9.64 -11.42
N ARG A 56 -0.48 10.81 -10.98
CA ARG A 56 0.79 11.37 -11.42
C ARG A 56 1.94 10.76 -10.64
N HIS A 57 3.05 10.48 -11.32
CA HIS A 57 4.31 10.21 -10.65
C HIS A 57 4.80 11.50 -9.99
N LEU A 58 4.95 11.47 -8.67
CA LEU A 58 5.41 12.60 -7.87
C LEU A 58 6.49 12.10 -6.93
N ASP A 59 7.58 12.84 -6.75
CA ASP A 59 8.60 12.43 -5.78
C ASP A 59 7.99 12.34 -4.38
N GLN A 60 7.12 13.27 -4.03
CA GLN A 60 6.40 13.30 -2.76
C GLN A 60 5.01 13.90 -2.94
N LEU A 61 4.10 13.66 -1.99
CA LEU A 61 2.88 14.46 -1.91
C LEU A 61 3.29 15.92 -1.70
N GLY A 62 2.79 16.80 -2.57
CA GLY A 62 3.27 18.17 -2.70
C GLY A 62 2.89 19.07 -1.51
N ASP A 63 2.05 20.06 -1.78
CA ASP A 63 1.61 21.00 -0.75
C ASP A 63 0.59 20.38 0.23
N VAL A 64 0.21 21.17 1.24
CA VAL A 64 -0.74 20.77 2.29
C VAL A 64 -2.09 20.33 1.70
N SER A 65 -2.57 20.98 0.65
CA SER A 65 -3.87 20.65 0.04
C SER A 65 -3.84 19.29 -0.64
N ALA A 66 -2.72 18.94 -1.30
CA ALA A 66 -2.56 17.63 -1.91
C ALA A 66 -2.58 16.51 -0.86
N ILE A 67 -1.93 16.73 0.29
CA ILE A 67 -1.93 15.77 1.41
C ILE A 67 -3.34 15.61 2.00
N ASP A 68 -4.06 16.71 2.21
CA ASP A 68 -5.41 16.66 2.76
C ASP A 68 -6.38 15.92 1.82
N ASN A 69 -6.33 16.22 0.52
CA ASN A 69 -7.15 15.54 -0.50
C ASN A 69 -6.81 14.04 -0.59
N PHE A 70 -5.53 13.69 -0.59
CA PHE A 70 -5.09 12.29 -0.60
C PHE A 70 -5.56 11.55 0.65
N SER A 71 -5.42 12.19 1.82
CA SER A 71 -5.85 11.63 3.10
C SER A 71 -7.35 11.37 3.14
N HIS A 72 -8.16 12.31 2.63
CA HIS A 72 -9.61 12.14 2.50
C HIS A 72 -9.98 10.98 1.57
N TYR A 73 -9.33 10.86 0.43
CA TYR A 73 -9.56 9.75 -0.50
C TYR A 73 -9.21 8.40 0.15
N VAL A 74 -8.05 8.31 0.82
CA VAL A 74 -7.61 7.11 1.53
C VAL A 74 -8.58 6.71 2.64
N GLU A 75 -8.96 7.65 3.51
CA GLU A 75 -9.84 7.35 4.64
C GLU A 75 -11.25 6.96 4.20
N ARG A 76 -11.76 7.49 3.07
CA ARG A 76 -13.02 7.03 2.48
C ARG A 76 -12.97 5.54 2.12
N ILE A 77 -11.93 5.11 1.41
CA ILE A 77 -11.77 3.70 1.02
C ILE A 77 -11.52 2.82 2.24
N ARG A 78 -10.65 3.26 3.15
CA ARG A 78 -10.36 2.56 4.41
C ARG A 78 -11.61 2.40 5.26
N HIS A 79 -12.49 3.39 5.30
CA HIS A 79 -13.77 3.32 6.00
C HIS A 79 -14.66 2.23 5.43
N THR A 80 -14.90 2.21 4.11
CA THR A 80 -15.66 1.15 3.43
C THR A 80 -15.11 -0.24 3.73
N LEU A 81 -13.78 -0.40 3.68
CA LEU A 81 -13.13 -1.68 3.99
C LEU A 81 -13.26 -2.04 5.48
N THR A 82 -13.17 -1.06 6.38
CA THR A 82 -13.35 -1.27 7.81
C THR A 82 -14.77 -1.71 8.15
N GLU A 83 -15.79 -1.09 7.55
CA GLU A 83 -17.19 -1.50 7.73
C GLU A 83 -17.42 -2.93 7.27
N ARG A 84 -16.81 -3.34 6.14
CA ARG A 84 -16.99 -4.68 5.57
C ARG A 84 -16.24 -5.78 6.32
N PHE A 85 -15.02 -5.50 6.77
CA PHE A 85 -14.09 -6.49 7.30
C PHE A 85 -13.82 -6.33 8.81
N GLY A 86 -14.49 -5.38 9.48
CA GLY A 86 -14.35 -5.07 10.89
C GLY A 86 -13.09 -4.27 11.25
N SER A 87 -12.07 -4.30 10.40
CA SER A 87 -10.85 -3.50 10.55
C SER A 87 -10.10 -3.34 9.24
N CYS A 88 -9.24 -2.32 9.15
CA CYS A 88 -8.35 -2.13 8.00
C CYS A 88 -7.06 -1.45 8.45
N ARG A 89 -5.94 -2.17 8.32
CA ARG A 89 -4.61 -1.63 8.63
C ARG A 89 -4.16 -0.77 7.47
N LEU A 90 -3.59 0.37 7.81
CA LEU A 90 -2.97 1.25 6.84
C LEU A 90 -1.47 1.26 7.11
N THR A 91 -0.69 1.11 6.04
CA THR A 91 0.75 1.38 6.10
C THR A 91 1.17 2.24 4.94
N GLU A 92 2.18 3.05 5.16
CA GLU A 92 2.85 3.78 4.10
C GLU A 92 4.33 3.89 4.45
N HIS A 93 5.16 4.06 3.44
CA HIS A 93 6.58 4.29 3.62
C HIS A 93 6.99 5.37 2.65
N GLY A 94 7.63 6.43 3.15
CA GLY A 94 7.98 7.61 2.34
C GLY A 94 8.98 7.31 1.23
N HIS A 95 10.07 8.07 1.17
CA HIS A 95 11.11 7.82 0.17
C HIS A 95 11.89 6.53 0.49
N SER A 96 11.37 5.41 0.00
CA SER A 96 12.06 4.14 0.03
C SER A 96 12.61 3.82 -1.36
N PRO A 97 13.91 3.53 -1.53
CA PRO A 97 14.53 3.23 -2.82
C PRO A 97 14.03 1.92 -3.46
N LEU A 98 12.99 1.29 -2.89
CA LEU A 98 12.61 -0.10 -3.08
C LEU A 98 11.34 -0.28 -3.93
N CYS A 99 10.78 0.82 -4.43
CA CYS A 99 9.60 0.82 -5.29
C CYS A 99 9.91 0.46 -6.76
N THR A 100 11.18 0.29 -7.13
CA THR A 100 11.56 -0.23 -8.46
C THR A 100 11.85 -1.73 -8.42
N LEU A 101 11.57 -2.37 -9.56
CA LEU A 101 11.83 -3.78 -9.79
C LEU A 101 13.27 -4.05 -10.28
N ALA A 102 14.02 -3.00 -10.61
CA ALA A 102 15.32 -3.08 -11.25
C ALA A 102 16.48 -3.33 -10.27
N ASN A 103 17.41 -4.21 -10.66
CA ASN A 103 18.74 -4.37 -10.06
C ASN A 103 19.67 -3.15 -10.33
N SER A 104 19.16 -2.03 -10.85
CA SER A 104 19.95 -0.84 -11.07
C SER A 104 20.00 -0.01 -9.79
N GLN A 105 21.22 0.25 -9.32
CA GLN A 105 21.54 1.08 -8.14
C GLN A 105 21.10 2.56 -8.28
N THR A 106 20.26 2.90 -9.26
CA THR A 106 20.08 4.29 -9.73
C THR A 106 18.65 4.68 -10.12
N VAL A 107 17.64 3.82 -9.97
CA VAL A 107 16.25 4.22 -10.28
C VAL A 107 15.43 4.17 -8.99
N HIS A 108 15.38 5.31 -8.32
CA HIS A 108 14.47 5.53 -7.20
C HIS A 108 13.11 5.97 -7.77
N CYS A 109 12.15 5.06 -7.81
CA CYS A 109 10.78 5.45 -8.13
C CYS A 109 10.11 5.87 -6.83
N PHE A 110 9.89 7.16 -6.64
CA PHE A 110 9.05 7.62 -5.54
C PHE A 110 7.67 7.90 -6.13
N HIS A 111 6.69 7.11 -5.72
CA HIS A 111 5.31 7.26 -6.16
C HIS A 111 4.43 7.14 -4.91
N PRO A 112 3.82 8.23 -4.44
CA PRO A 112 3.03 8.23 -3.23
C PRO A 112 1.91 7.21 -3.28
N HIS A 113 1.94 6.29 -2.32
CA HIS A 113 0.92 5.27 -2.17
C HIS A 113 0.77 4.84 -0.72
N VAL A 114 -0.42 4.40 -0.34
CA VAL A 114 -0.67 3.70 0.91
C VAL A 114 -1.11 2.28 0.60
N LEU A 115 -0.82 1.38 1.54
CA LEU A 115 -1.26 0.00 1.53
C LEU A 115 -2.37 -0.16 2.56
N LEU A 116 -3.47 -0.80 2.15
CA LEU A 116 -4.61 -1.12 3.01
C LEU A 116 -4.74 -2.64 3.14
N PHE A 117 -4.80 -3.13 4.38
CA PHE A 117 -4.94 -4.55 4.71
C PHE A 117 -6.23 -4.79 5.51
N PRO A 118 -7.38 -5.00 4.84
CA PRO A 118 -8.65 -5.27 5.51
C PRO A 118 -8.63 -6.58 6.30
N GLY A 119 -9.11 -6.56 7.54
CA GLY A 119 -9.20 -7.74 8.41
C GLY A 119 -7.85 -8.32 8.87
N ALA A 120 -6.72 -7.71 8.50
CA ALA A 120 -5.41 -8.20 8.92
C ALA A 120 -5.18 -7.99 10.43
N PRO A 121 -4.33 -8.81 11.07
CA PRO A 121 -3.91 -8.58 12.45
C PRO A 121 -3.30 -7.19 12.67
N ALA A 122 -3.33 -6.71 13.90
CA ALA A 122 -2.66 -5.49 14.32
C ALA A 122 -1.13 -5.65 14.21
N ILE A 123 -0.43 -4.63 13.69
CA ILE A 123 1.03 -4.67 13.50
C ILE A 123 1.78 -3.60 14.29
N GLN A 124 1.06 -2.72 15.00
CA GLN A 124 1.66 -1.64 15.79
C GLN A 124 2.66 -2.14 16.83
N THR A 125 2.34 -3.24 17.53
CA THR A 125 3.25 -3.83 18.52
C THR A 125 4.56 -4.29 17.88
N SER A 126 4.48 -4.97 16.73
CA SER A 126 5.65 -5.46 15.98
C SER A 126 6.48 -4.30 15.43
N ALA A 127 5.83 -3.23 14.96
CA ALA A 127 6.51 -2.00 14.57
C ALA A 127 7.25 -1.37 15.77
N ASN A 128 6.60 -1.23 16.93
CA ASN A 128 7.23 -0.70 18.15
C ASN A 128 8.44 -1.54 18.62
N GLN A 129 8.39 -2.86 18.45
CA GLN A 129 9.53 -3.73 18.79
C GLN A 129 10.71 -3.53 17.84
N HIS A 130 10.45 -3.19 16.57
CA HIS A 130 11.49 -2.92 15.58
C HIS A 130 12.12 -1.53 15.76
N PHE A 131 11.31 -0.52 16.04
CA PHE A 131 11.78 0.86 16.24
C PHE A 131 11.92 1.17 17.73
N LEU A 132 13.12 0.93 18.27
CA LEU A 132 13.42 1.09 19.70
C LEU A 132 13.13 2.49 20.27
N SER A 133 13.14 3.53 19.43
CA SER A 133 12.78 4.90 19.83
C SER A 133 11.27 5.14 19.93
N GLY A 134 10.45 4.17 19.53
CA GLY A 134 9.01 4.34 19.32
C GLY A 134 8.68 5.16 18.07
N GLY A 135 7.38 5.30 17.81
CA GLY A 135 6.82 6.15 16.76
C GLY A 135 6.20 7.42 17.34
N VAL A 136 6.13 8.48 16.54
CA VAL A 136 5.36 9.68 16.85
C VAL A 136 3.91 9.45 16.45
N VAL A 137 2.97 9.71 17.35
CA VAL A 137 1.54 9.42 17.17
C VAL A 137 0.77 10.67 16.77
N PHE A 138 -0.14 10.52 15.81
CA PHE A 138 -1.04 11.53 15.29
C PHE A 138 -2.48 11.02 15.29
N ASP A 139 -3.43 11.95 15.39
CA ASP A 139 -4.86 11.64 15.38
C ASP A 139 -5.46 11.63 13.95
N SER A 140 -4.70 12.08 12.96
CA SER A 140 -5.12 12.12 11.56
C SER A 140 -4.03 11.66 10.59
N LEU A 141 -4.46 11.03 9.49
CA LEU A 141 -3.56 10.63 8.40
C LEU A 141 -2.83 11.84 7.80
N ALA A 142 -3.53 12.97 7.66
CA ALA A 142 -2.98 14.17 7.06
C ALA A 142 -1.81 14.74 7.89
N GLU A 143 -1.92 14.77 9.21
CA GLU A 143 -0.83 15.21 10.08
C GLU A 143 0.35 14.23 10.07
N ALA A 144 0.05 12.92 10.07
CA ALA A 144 1.08 11.89 9.98
C ALA A 144 1.87 11.98 8.67
N LEU A 145 1.19 12.21 7.53
CA LEU A 145 1.84 12.40 6.23
C LEU A 145 2.62 13.72 6.15
N LYS A 146 2.10 14.81 6.74
CA LYS A 146 2.82 16.10 6.83
C LYS A 146 4.12 15.95 7.62
N TYR A 147 4.08 15.23 8.73
CA TYR A 147 5.26 14.92 9.52
C TYR A 147 6.23 14.00 8.76
N GLY A 148 5.71 12.94 8.15
CA GLY A 148 6.50 11.97 7.38
C GLY A 148 7.24 12.60 6.20
N ARG A 149 6.61 13.57 5.51
CA ARG A 149 7.23 14.31 4.40
C ARG A 149 8.54 14.99 4.77
N ASP A 150 8.69 15.42 6.01
CA ASP A 150 9.89 16.11 6.48
C ASP A 150 10.99 15.12 6.96
N LEU A 151 10.75 13.80 6.80
CA LEU A 151 11.71 12.73 7.07
C LEU A 151 12.25 12.15 5.77
N ASP A 152 13.55 11.83 5.74
CA ASP A 152 14.16 11.15 4.59
C ASP A 152 13.50 9.79 4.32
N GLN A 153 13.30 8.99 5.37
CA GLN A 153 12.61 7.71 5.28
C GLN A 153 11.87 7.40 6.57
N TYR A 154 10.68 6.84 6.43
CA TYR A 154 9.84 6.48 7.56
C TYR A 154 8.93 5.31 7.23
N LEU A 155 8.38 4.71 8.29
CA LEU A 155 7.22 3.82 8.22
C LEU A 155 6.06 4.50 8.92
N LEU A 156 4.93 4.61 8.25
CA LEU A 156 3.66 4.98 8.85
C LEU A 156 2.84 3.70 9.04
N VAL A 157 2.33 3.50 10.25
CA VAL A 157 1.43 2.39 10.61
C VAL A 157 0.19 2.96 11.27
N SER A 158 -0.96 2.39 10.94
CA SER A 158 -2.21 2.71 11.59
C SER A 158 -3.09 1.47 11.68
N ASP A 159 -3.23 0.96 12.90
CA ASP A 159 -4.13 -0.16 13.17
C ASP A 159 -5.60 0.29 13.28
N THR A 160 -5.86 1.56 13.64
CA THR A 160 -7.21 2.14 13.78
C THR A 160 -7.37 3.44 12.98
N PRO A 161 -8.58 3.82 12.54
CA PRO A 161 -8.79 5.07 11.79
C PRO A 161 -8.45 6.36 12.55
N THR A 162 -8.21 6.28 13.86
CA THR A 162 -8.03 7.43 14.76
C THR A 162 -6.63 7.51 15.35
N SER A 163 -5.69 6.65 14.95
CA SER A 163 -4.32 6.67 15.46
C SER A 163 -3.33 6.26 14.38
N PHE A 164 -2.35 7.12 14.14
CA PHE A 164 -1.33 6.96 13.11
C PHE A 164 0.03 7.13 13.76
N SER A 165 0.91 6.15 13.61
CA SER A 165 2.27 6.20 14.15
C SER A 165 3.28 6.29 13.04
N VAL A 166 4.16 7.29 13.12
CA VAL A 166 5.26 7.49 12.17
C VAL A 166 6.57 7.16 12.85
N TYR A 167 7.29 6.20 12.29
CA TYR A 167 8.59 5.73 12.75
C TYR A 167 9.67 6.25 11.81
N SER A 168 10.63 7.04 12.32
CA SER A 168 11.79 7.40 11.53
C SER A 168 12.63 6.17 11.24
N ALA A 169 13.04 6.02 9.97
CA ALA A 169 13.82 4.89 9.48
C ALA A 169 15.12 5.36 8.83
N ALA A 170 15.86 6.26 9.52
CA ALA A 170 17.11 6.85 9.01
C ALA A 170 18.18 5.82 8.56
N GLY A 171 18.10 4.58 9.04
CA GLY A 171 19.00 3.49 8.64
C GLY A 171 18.54 2.68 7.42
N GLY A 172 17.41 3.03 6.80
CA GLY A 172 16.80 2.20 5.76
C GLY A 172 15.63 1.37 6.28
N LEU A 173 14.63 1.13 5.43
CA LEU A 173 13.67 0.04 5.61
C LEU A 173 14.02 -1.14 4.70
N PRO A 174 13.86 -2.38 5.15
CA PRO A 174 13.87 -3.54 4.26
C PRO A 174 12.80 -3.42 3.16
N ARG A 175 13.05 -4.11 2.03
CA ARG A 175 12.06 -4.16 0.94
C ARG A 175 10.80 -4.84 1.44
N GLN A 176 9.64 -4.27 1.10
CA GLN A 176 8.33 -4.80 1.50
C GLN A 176 8.19 -4.96 3.03
N PHE A 177 8.87 -4.12 3.83
CA PHE A 177 8.87 -4.24 5.30
C PHE A 177 7.47 -4.25 5.92
N ALA A 178 6.58 -3.35 5.49
CA ALA A 178 5.19 -3.33 5.96
C ALA A 178 4.45 -4.65 5.69
N ARG A 179 4.67 -5.25 4.51
CA ARG A 179 4.13 -6.56 4.15
C ARG A 179 4.74 -7.67 5.01
N ALA A 180 6.04 -7.59 5.33
CA ALA A 180 6.70 -8.55 6.21
C ALA A 180 6.11 -8.54 7.62
N LEU A 181 5.80 -7.36 8.18
CA LEU A 181 5.10 -7.26 9.46
C LEU A 181 3.74 -7.97 9.42
N ILE A 182 2.93 -7.73 8.39
CA ILE A 182 1.62 -8.38 8.22
C ILE A 182 1.78 -9.90 8.04
N ALA A 183 2.70 -10.32 7.18
CA ALA A 183 2.99 -11.72 6.85
C ALA A 183 3.42 -12.52 8.09
N GLU A 184 4.25 -11.93 8.95
CA GLU A 184 4.64 -12.51 10.23
C GLU A 184 3.43 -12.70 11.16
N GLN A 185 2.55 -11.70 11.27
CA GLN A 185 1.38 -11.81 12.15
C GLN A 185 0.35 -12.85 11.68
N ILE A 186 0.30 -13.15 10.37
CA ILE A 186 -0.56 -14.23 9.84
C ILE A 186 0.13 -15.61 9.83
N GLY A 187 1.39 -15.70 10.26
CA GLY A 187 2.16 -16.94 10.33
C GLY A 187 2.69 -17.44 8.98
N ASP A 188 2.81 -16.58 7.98
CA ASP A 188 3.20 -16.93 6.61
C ASP A 188 4.17 -15.89 6.03
N ILE A 189 5.39 -15.88 6.59
CA ILE A 189 6.42 -14.86 6.32
C ILE A 189 6.82 -14.83 4.83
N GLU A 190 6.81 -15.98 4.14
CA GLU A 190 7.23 -16.08 2.74
C GLU A 190 6.33 -15.24 1.81
N ARG A 191 5.03 -15.14 2.14
CA ARG A 191 4.06 -14.31 1.38
C ARG A 191 4.32 -12.81 1.47
N ALA A 192 5.24 -12.37 2.33
CA ALA A 192 5.70 -10.99 2.33
C ALA A 192 6.14 -10.57 0.92
N SER A 193 6.83 -11.47 0.19
CA SER A 193 7.27 -11.24 -1.19
C SER A 193 6.14 -11.45 -2.19
N TRP A 194 5.52 -10.36 -2.67
CA TRP A 194 4.53 -10.47 -3.74
C TRP A 194 5.14 -10.97 -5.05
N ARG A 195 6.46 -10.85 -5.25
CA ARG A 195 7.11 -11.35 -6.47
C ARG A 195 7.09 -12.88 -6.50
N ASP A 196 7.39 -13.50 -5.37
CA ASP A 196 7.45 -14.96 -5.25
C ASP A 196 6.03 -15.55 -5.06
N PHE A 197 5.13 -14.77 -4.44
CA PHE A 197 3.73 -15.15 -4.21
C PHE A 197 2.77 -14.07 -4.75
N PRO A 198 2.65 -13.89 -6.08
CA PRO A 198 1.91 -12.79 -6.67
C PRO A 198 0.39 -12.92 -6.58
N GLY A 199 -0.13 -14.14 -6.39
CA GLY A 199 -1.56 -14.37 -6.11
C GLY A 199 -2.51 -13.67 -7.09
N ILE A 200 -2.20 -13.69 -8.39
CA ILE A 200 -2.86 -12.85 -9.42
C ILE A 200 -4.37 -13.08 -9.49
N ALA A 201 -4.81 -14.34 -9.53
CA ALA A 201 -6.24 -14.65 -9.55
C ALA A 201 -6.98 -14.04 -8.35
N THR A 202 -6.41 -14.17 -7.14
CA THR A 202 -6.97 -13.56 -5.93
C THR A 202 -6.90 -12.03 -5.96
N ALA A 203 -5.88 -11.44 -6.58
CA ALA A 203 -5.80 -9.99 -6.75
C ALA A 203 -6.89 -9.47 -7.72
N GLU A 204 -7.23 -10.23 -8.76
CA GLU A 204 -8.31 -9.89 -9.69
C GLU A 204 -9.69 -10.04 -9.04
N GLU A 205 -9.92 -11.11 -8.31
CA GLU A 205 -11.12 -11.30 -7.50
C GLU A 205 -11.27 -10.15 -6.48
N ASN A 206 -10.17 -9.76 -5.82
CA ASN A 206 -10.15 -8.60 -4.93
C ASN A 206 -10.48 -7.31 -5.69
N ALA A 207 -9.99 -7.11 -6.92
CA ALA A 207 -10.29 -5.92 -7.71
C ALA A 207 -11.77 -5.83 -8.07
N GLU A 208 -12.38 -6.95 -8.48
CA GLU A 208 -13.82 -7.03 -8.73
C GLU A 208 -14.64 -6.73 -7.48
N PHE A 209 -14.26 -7.34 -6.35
CA PHE A 209 -14.94 -7.11 -5.08
C PHE A 209 -14.80 -5.67 -4.60
N LEU A 210 -13.61 -5.07 -4.71
CA LEU A 210 -13.35 -3.68 -4.39
C LEU A 210 -14.21 -2.74 -5.23
N ARG A 211 -14.37 -2.98 -6.53
CA ARG A 211 -15.26 -2.18 -7.40
C ARG A 211 -16.70 -2.20 -6.88
N ALA A 212 -17.21 -3.38 -6.56
CA ALA A 212 -18.58 -3.54 -6.07
C ALA A 212 -18.76 -2.82 -4.72
N LEU A 213 -17.83 -2.99 -3.79
CA LEU A 213 -17.86 -2.31 -2.48
C LEU A 213 -17.85 -0.78 -2.64
N ILE A 214 -16.94 -0.23 -3.44
CA ILE A 214 -16.75 1.23 -3.56
C ILE A 214 -17.94 1.89 -4.26
N ARG A 215 -18.61 1.18 -5.17
CA ARG A 215 -19.83 1.65 -5.85
C ARG A 215 -21.10 1.51 -5.02
N GLY A 216 -21.06 0.73 -3.94
CA GLY A 216 -22.23 0.41 -3.13
C GLY A 216 -23.13 -0.69 -3.73
N ASP A 217 -22.57 -1.54 -4.59
CA ASP A 217 -23.28 -2.63 -5.28
C ASP A 217 -23.26 -3.96 -4.49
N SER A 218 -22.72 -3.96 -3.26
CA SER A 218 -22.35 -5.13 -2.45
C SER A 218 -23.23 -5.38 -1.23
#